data_AF-A0AA51MY85-F1
#
_entry.id   AF-A0AA51MY85-F1
#
_cell.length_a   1.000
_cell.length_b   1.000
_cell.length_c   1.000
_cell.angle_alpha   90.00
_cell.angle_beta   90.00
_cell.angle_gamma   90.00
#
_symmetry.space_group_name_H-M   'P 1'
#
loop_
_entity.id
_entity.type
_entity.pdbx_description
1 polymer ?
#
loop_
_entity_poly.entity_id
_entity_poly.type
_entity_poly.pdbx_seq_one_letter_code
_entity_poly.pdbx_strand_id
1 'polypeptide(L)'
;MYREINEEIYDLRERLRSKEKLESLKSMAMEELEKKNQNLEELKNILKKEEKDVLKLEGMSLSSFFLNIIGKKEDKLDEERKEYLGAKMQYDECVLAIKELEDGIEKYNKELINYSWVKDEYQQSIKKKQDMIINEDTHRGRKLHDLLDKQNELKLDIKEVKEAINAGKNASSALSQMMGPLDSAKNWGIWDMLGGGFFTDMIKHSKIDDANKMSYDVQQCLKRFQKELNDVNEFTDIAVDIGSFATFADFFFDGLFADWFVQSKINESISNLDNANRKVGDIIEDLNRSLTIMEREQESIETEINKLLDR
;
A
#
# COMPACT_ATOMS: atom_id res chain seq x y z
N MET A 1 -35.10 24.39 19.46
CA MET A 1 -35.08 24.65 18.01
C MET A 1 -34.50 23.44 17.25
N TYR A 2 -33.39 22.86 17.68
CA TYR A 2 -32.71 21.77 16.95
C TYR A 2 -33.13 20.33 17.31
N ARG A 3 -34.27 20.13 17.99
CA ARG A 3 -34.62 18.80 18.53
C ARG A 3 -34.77 17.75 17.42
N GLU A 4 -35.57 18.06 16.40
CA GLU A 4 -35.86 17.13 15.30
C GLU A 4 -34.60 16.78 14.50
N ILE A 5 -33.77 17.77 14.14
CA ILE A 5 -32.53 17.54 13.40
C ILE A 5 -31.47 16.80 14.23
N ASN A 6 -31.47 16.97 15.55
CA ASN A 6 -30.58 16.21 16.44
C ASN A 6 -30.99 14.74 16.54
N GLU A 7 -32.29 14.46 16.62
CA GLU A 7 -32.83 13.09 16.59
C GLU A 7 -32.49 12.42 15.25
N GLU A 8 -32.68 13.12 14.12
CA GLU A 8 -32.32 12.63 12.78
C GLU A 8 -30.81 12.31 12.63
N ILE A 9 -29.94 13.21 13.08
CA ILE A 9 -28.48 13.02 13.05
C ILE A 9 -28.07 11.83 13.93
N TYR A 10 -28.74 11.63 15.07
CA TYR A 10 -28.46 10.52 15.98
C TYR A 10 -28.77 9.16 15.30
N ASP A 11 -29.96 9.04 14.71
CA ASP A 11 -30.39 7.81 14.03
C ASP A 11 -29.48 7.50 12.83
N LEU A 12 -29.10 8.52 12.05
CA LEU A 12 -28.16 8.37 10.93
C LEU A 12 -26.76 7.94 11.40
N ARG A 13 -26.29 8.45 12.55
CA ARG A 13 -25.02 8.04 13.14
C ARG A 13 -25.04 6.58 13.61
N GLU A 14 -26.14 6.10 14.16
CA GLU A 14 -26.31 4.69 14.54
C GLU A 14 -26.27 3.77 13.30
N ARG A 15 -26.97 4.18 12.23
CA ARG A 15 -26.95 3.47 10.94
C ARG A 15 -25.53 3.45 10.33
N LEU A 16 -24.77 4.54 10.43
CA LEU A 16 -23.37 4.58 9.98
C LEU A 16 -22.48 3.61 10.77
N ARG A 17 -22.58 3.58 12.09
CA ARG A 17 -21.82 2.60 12.91
C ARG A 17 -22.16 1.16 12.56
N SER A 18 -23.44 0.90 12.26
CA SER A 18 -23.89 -0.42 11.82
C SER A 18 -23.28 -0.80 10.47
N LYS A 19 -23.21 0.16 9.52
CA LYS A 19 -22.51 -0.01 8.24
C LYS A 19 -21.02 -0.31 8.45
N GLU A 20 -20.31 0.48 9.25
CA GLU A 20 -18.87 0.29 9.52
C GLU A 20 -18.58 -1.09 10.12
N LYS A 21 -19.44 -1.57 11.04
CA LYS A 21 -19.35 -2.92 11.59
C LYS A 21 -19.51 -4.00 10.52
N LEU A 22 -20.48 -3.84 9.62
CA LEU A 22 -20.68 -4.78 8.51
C LEU A 22 -19.51 -4.78 7.53
N GLU A 23 -18.95 -3.61 7.20
CA GLU A 23 -17.77 -3.47 6.35
C GLU A 23 -16.55 -4.16 6.99
N SER A 24 -16.35 -4.00 8.30
CA SER A 24 -15.29 -4.68 9.05
C SER A 24 -15.47 -6.21 9.03
N LEU A 25 -16.67 -6.71 9.29
CA LEU A 25 -16.98 -8.15 9.22
C LEU A 25 -16.71 -8.72 7.81
N LYS A 26 -17.15 -8.01 6.78
CA LYS A 26 -16.88 -8.37 5.39
C LYS A 26 -15.37 -8.42 5.10
N SER A 27 -14.62 -7.42 5.55
CA SER A 27 -13.17 -7.37 5.33
C SER A 27 -12.45 -8.56 5.99
N MET A 28 -12.83 -8.92 7.21
CA MET A 28 -12.27 -10.10 7.89
C MET A 28 -12.61 -11.40 7.15
N ALA A 29 -13.85 -11.55 6.69
CA ALA A 29 -14.26 -12.72 5.90
C ALA A 29 -13.50 -12.80 4.56
N MET A 30 -13.23 -11.68 3.90
CA MET A 30 -12.44 -11.63 2.66
C MET A 30 -10.97 -12.03 2.91
N GLU A 31 -10.37 -11.58 4.01
CA GLU A 31 -9.00 -11.97 4.37
C GLU A 31 -8.90 -13.47 4.70
N GLU A 32 -9.90 -14.00 5.41
CA GLU A 32 -9.98 -15.44 5.69
C GLU A 32 -10.18 -16.25 4.40
N LEU A 33 -11.04 -15.78 3.50
CA LEU A 33 -11.27 -16.39 2.18
C LEU A 33 -9.97 -16.44 1.36
N GLU A 34 -9.16 -15.38 1.37
CA GLU A 34 -7.87 -15.35 0.70
C GLU A 34 -6.91 -16.41 1.26
N LYS A 35 -6.79 -16.50 2.59
CA LYS A 35 -5.98 -17.52 3.27
C LYS A 35 -6.45 -18.94 2.95
N LYS A 36 -7.77 -19.18 2.94
CA LYS A 36 -8.34 -20.49 2.60
C LYS A 36 -8.11 -20.85 1.14
N ASN A 37 -8.19 -19.89 0.22
CA ASN A 37 -7.88 -20.12 -1.20
C ASN A 37 -6.40 -20.48 -1.42
N GLN A 38 -5.47 -19.84 -0.69
CA GLN A 38 -4.05 -20.22 -0.72
C GLN A 38 -3.85 -21.67 -0.24
N ASN A 39 -4.45 -22.01 0.91
CA ASN A 39 -4.41 -23.37 1.47
C ASN A 39 -5.07 -24.41 0.53
N LEU A 40 -6.14 -24.05 -0.17
CA LEU A 40 -6.81 -24.94 -1.11
C LEU A 40 -5.88 -25.38 -2.24
N GLU A 41 -5.03 -24.48 -2.77
CA GLU A 41 -4.09 -24.83 -3.84
C GLU A 41 -2.98 -25.76 -3.33
N GLU A 42 -2.53 -25.60 -2.07
CA GLU A 42 -1.61 -26.54 -1.42
C GLU A 42 -2.26 -27.92 -1.25
N LEU A 43 -3.46 -27.98 -0.68
CA LEU A 43 -4.22 -29.23 -0.49
C LEU A 43 -4.51 -29.94 -1.81
N LYS A 44 -4.79 -29.20 -2.88
CA LYS A 44 -4.99 -29.73 -4.23
C LYS A 44 -3.72 -30.36 -4.80
N ASN A 45 -2.56 -29.80 -4.51
CA ASN A 45 -1.28 -30.39 -4.93
C ASN A 45 -0.96 -31.66 -4.15
N ILE A 46 -1.25 -31.69 -2.84
CA ILE A 46 -1.14 -32.90 -2.00
C ILE A 46 -2.08 -33.97 -2.54
N LEU A 47 -3.36 -33.65 -2.74
CA LEU A 47 -4.37 -34.56 -3.25
C LEU A 47 -3.97 -35.19 -4.59
N LYS A 48 -3.46 -34.39 -5.54
CA LYS A 48 -2.94 -34.87 -6.83
C LYS A 48 -1.73 -35.80 -6.70
N LYS A 49 -0.90 -35.62 -5.67
CA LYS A 49 0.25 -36.48 -5.42
C LYS A 49 -0.23 -37.83 -4.88
N GLU A 50 -1.07 -37.82 -3.85
CA GLU A 50 -1.62 -39.04 -3.25
C GLU A 50 -2.46 -39.84 -4.26
N GLU A 51 -3.26 -39.17 -5.10
CA GLU A 51 -4.01 -39.80 -6.19
C GLU A 51 -3.08 -40.55 -7.17
N LYS A 52 -1.93 -39.95 -7.53
CA LYS A 52 -0.94 -40.59 -8.42
C LYS A 52 -0.29 -41.81 -7.77
N ASP A 53 -0.02 -41.75 -6.47
CA ASP A 53 0.66 -42.84 -5.77
C ASP A 53 -0.28 -44.06 -5.61
N VAL A 54 -1.57 -43.83 -5.34
CA VAL A 54 -2.62 -44.86 -5.44
C VAL A 54 -2.70 -45.46 -6.85
N LEU A 55 -2.79 -44.63 -7.90
CA LEU A 55 -2.90 -45.10 -9.29
C LEU A 55 -1.69 -45.93 -9.75
N LYS A 56 -0.48 -45.58 -9.32
CA LYS A 56 0.73 -46.36 -9.62
C LYS A 56 0.65 -47.76 -9.02
N LEU A 57 0.17 -47.91 -7.78
CA LEU A 57 0.06 -49.20 -7.11
C LEU A 57 -1.07 -50.06 -7.67
N GLU A 58 -2.19 -49.44 -8.08
CA GLU A 58 -3.31 -50.12 -8.75
C GLU A 58 -2.95 -50.61 -10.17
N GLY A 59 -2.15 -49.85 -10.92
CA GLY A 59 -1.78 -50.15 -12.31
C GLY A 59 -0.63 -51.17 -12.53
N MET A 60 0.03 -51.67 -11.48
CA MET A 60 1.14 -52.63 -11.62
C MET A 60 0.65 -54.05 -11.98
N SER A 61 0.99 -54.50 -13.20
CA SER A 61 0.66 -55.82 -13.79
C SER A 61 1.26 -57.03 -13.05
N LEU A 62 0.49 -58.12 -13.02
CA LEU A 62 0.77 -59.41 -12.37
C LEU A 62 1.89 -60.23 -13.08
N SER A 63 3.15 -59.82 -12.93
CA SER A 63 4.32 -60.62 -13.36
C SER A 63 4.71 -61.66 -12.31
N SER A 64 5.35 -62.78 -12.70
CA SER A 64 5.54 -63.98 -11.86
C SER A 64 6.45 -63.84 -10.63
N PHE A 65 7.03 -62.67 -10.37
CA PHE A 65 7.83 -62.37 -9.16
C PHE A 65 7.00 -61.79 -7.99
N PHE A 66 5.70 -61.54 -8.19
CA PHE A 66 4.87 -60.80 -7.22
C PHE A 66 4.30 -61.63 -6.05
N LEU A 67 4.38 -62.97 -6.07
CA LEU A 67 3.64 -63.81 -5.12
C LEU A 67 4.07 -63.68 -3.64
N ASN A 68 5.27 -63.18 -3.35
CA ASN A 68 5.73 -62.86 -1.97
C ASN A 68 5.50 -61.39 -1.58
N ILE A 69 5.03 -60.58 -2.53
CA ILE A 69 4.83 -59.13 -2.43
C ILE A 69 3.33 -58.80 -2.39
N ILE A 70 2.43 -59.68 -2.85
CA ILE A 70 0.97 -59.42 -2.88
C ILE A 70 0.43 -58.96 -1.52
N GLY A 71 0.75 -59.64 -0.42
CA GLY A 71 0.32 -59.19 0.92
C GLY A 71 0.91 -57.81 1.31
N LYS A 72 2.21 -57.58 1.06
CA LYS A 72 2.85 -56.28 1.30
C LYS A 72 2.35 -55.16 0.37
N LYS A 73 1.87 -55.51 -0.82
CA LYS A 73 1.30 -54.58 -1.81
C LYS A 73 -0.12 -54.19 -1.41
N GLU A 74 -0.93 -55.14 -0.93
CA GLU A 74 -2.26 -54.86 -0.38
C GLU A 74 -2.15 -53.96 0.86
N ASP A 75 -1.26 -54.28 1.80
CA ASP A 75 -1.03 -53.45 2.99
C ASP A 75 -0.61 -52.02 2.62
N LYS A 76 0.31 -51.88 1.65
CA LYS A 76 0.77 -50.57 1.19
C LYS A 76 -0.29 -49.81 0.39
N LEU A 77 -1.08 -50.49 -0.43
CA LEU A 77 -2.19 -49.88 -1.17
C LEU A 77 -3.26 -49.35 -0.21
N ASP A 78 -3.54 -50.06 0.88
CA ASP A 78 -4.48 -49.63 1.92
C ASP A 78 -3.95 -48.41 2.70
N GLU A 79 -2.65 -48.30 2.91
CA GLU A 79 -2.00 -47.11 3.50
C GLU A 79 -2.17 -45.89 2.60
N GLU A 80 -1.83 -46.01 1.31
CA GLU A 80 -1.87 -44.91 0.34
C GLU A 80 -3.32 -44.46 0.06
N ARG A 81 -4.29 -45.40 0.12
CA ARG A 81 -5.72 -45.07 0.07
C ARG A 81 -6.17 -44.26 1.29
N LYS A 82 -5.66 -44.55 2.49
CA LYS A 82 -5.97 -43.77 3.69
C LYS A 82 -5.39 -42.36 3.59
N GLU A 83 -4.16 -42.21 3.10
CA GLU A 83 -3.52 -40.91 2.89
C GLU A 83 -4.30 -40.08 1.87
N TYR A 84 -4.69 -40.67 0.73
CA TYR A 84 -5.56 -40.03 -0.26
C TYR A 84 -6.91 -39.60 0.33
N LEU A 85 -7.59 -40.48 1.09
CA LEU A 85 -8.86 -40.15 1.71
C LEU A 85 -8.72 -39.00 2.73
N GLY A 86 -7.64 -38.99 3.53
CA GLY A 86 -7.34 -37.91 4.45
C GLY A 86 -7.12 -36.57 3.73
N ALA A 87 -6.30 -36.56 2.68
CA ALA A 87 -6.06 -35.38 1.86
C ALA A 87 -7.35 -34.89 1.19
N LYS A 88 -8.20 -35.81 0.70
CA LYS A 88 -9.49 -35.47 0.09
C LYS A 88 -10.46 -34.86 1.10
N MET A 89 -10.55 -35.40 2.31
CA MET A 89 -11.39 -34.83 3.37
C MET A 89 -10.98 -33.40 3.70
N GLN A 90 -9.68 -33.15 3.86
CA GLN A 90 -9.16 -31.80 4.13
C GLN A 90 -9.44 -30.83 2.98
N TYR A 91 -9.28 -31.30 1.73
CA TYR A 91 -9.62 -30.53 0.53
C TYR A 91 -11.12 -30.18 0.50
N ASP A 92 -11.99 -31.19 0.67
CA ASP A 92 -13.45 -31.01 0.63
C ASP A 92 -13.94 -30.08 1.75
N GLU A 93 -13.38 -30.20 2.97
CA GLU A 93 -13.65 -29.28 4.09
C GLU A 93 -13.23 -27.85 3.77
N CYS A 94 -12.06 -27.66 3.14
CA CYS A 94 -11.59 -26.34 2.74
C CYS A 94 -12.48 -25.72 1.66
N VAL A 95 -12.98 -26.51 0.70
CA VAL A 95 -13.94 -26.04 -0.32
C VAL A 95 -15.26 -25.61 0.32
N LEU A 96 -15.78 -26.38 1.29
CA LEU A 96 -17.00 -26.01 2.02
C LEU A 96 -16.82 -24.71 2.79
N ALA A 97 -15.71 -24.56 3.52
CA ALA A 97 -15.39 -23.33 4.26
C ALA A 97 -15.28 -22.11 3.34
N ILE A 98 -14.65 -22.26 2.17
CA ILE A 98 -14.59 -21.21 1.13
C ILE A 98 -15.99 -20.80 0.70
N LYS A 99 -16.85 -21.77 0.39
CA LYS A 99 -18.23 -21.50 -0.02
C LYS A 99 -19.04 -20.78 1.06
N GLU A 100 -18.91 -21.18 2.31
CA GLU A 100 -19.57 -20.51 3.45
C GLU A 100 -19.11 -19.05 3.60
N LEU A 101 -17.82 -18.78 3.41
CA LEU A 101 -17.27 -17.43 3.42
C LEU A 101 -17.78 -16.60 2.24
N GLU A 102 -17.82 -17.18 1.03
CA GLU A 102 -18.38 -16.53 -0.16
C GLU A 102 -19.86 -16.17 0.02
N ASP A 103 -20.68 -17.11 0.49
CA ASP A 103 -22.10 -16.91 0.79
C ASP A 103 -22.29 -15.82 1.87
N GLY A 104 -21.43 -15.82 2.90
CA GLY A 104 -21.40 -14.80 3.95
C GLY A 104 -21.05 -13.41 3.42
N ILE A 105 -20.03 -13.30 2.57
CA ILE A 105 -19.64 -12.04 1.90
C ILE A 105 -20.77 -11.53 1.01
N GLU A 106 -21.44 -12.41 0.26
CA GLU A 106 -22.60 -12.04 -0.56
C GLU A 106 -23.74 -11.47 0.31
N LYS A 107 -24.02 -12.10 1.45
CA LYS A 107 -25.00 -11.60 2.41
C LYS A 107 -24.62 -10.21 2.93
N TYR A 108 -23.37 -9.99 3.35
CA TYR A 108 -22.91 -8.67 3.78
C TYR A 108 -23.04 -7.63 2.67
N ASN A 109 -22.70 -7.98 1.42
CA ASN A 109 -22.88 -7.08 0.28
C ASN A 109 -24.34 -6.68 0.09
N LYS A 110 -25.28 -7.62 0.18
CA LYS A 110 -26.73 -7.33 0.09
C LYS A 110 -27.20 -6.41 1.22
N GLU A 111 -26.74 -6.65 2.45
CA GLU A 111 -27.09 -5.79 3.58
C GLU A 111 -26.50 -4.38 3.44
N LEU A 112 -25.27 -4.25 2.95
CA LEU A 112 -24.58 -2.96 2.75
C LEU A 112 -25.27 -2.05 1.72
N ILE A 113 -26.02 -2.60 0.77
CA ILE A 113 -26.84 -1.81 -0.19
C ILE A 113 -27.84 -0.92 0.55
N ASN A 114 -28.38 -1.39 1.68
CA ASN A 114 -29.34 -0.61 2.49
C ASN A 114 -28.69 0.62 3.15
N TYR A 115 -27.36 0.70 3.15
CA TYR A 115 -26.58 1.79 3.74
C TYR A 115 -25.86 2.64 2.68
N SER A 116 -26.19 2.48 1.39
CA SER A 116 -25.55 3.23 0.29
C SER A 116 -25.68 4.74 0.48
N TRP A 117 -26.86 5.22 0.88
CA TRP A 117 -27.18 6.65 0.98
C TRP A 117 -26.96 7.27 2.36
N VAL A 118 -26.77 6.44 3.39
CA VAL A 118 -26.77 6.88 4.80
C VAL A 118 -25.65 7.89 5.09
N LYS A 119 -24.50 7.74 4.43
CA LYS A 119 -23.38 8.69 4.57
C LYS A 119 -23.74 10.06 4.01
N ASP A 120 -24.37 10.09 2.84
CA ASP A 120 -24.76 11.33 2.18
C ASP A 120 -25.91 12.00 2.94
N GLU A 121 -26.90 11.22 3.40
CA GLU A 121 -27.98 11.70 4.28
C GLU A 121 -27.41 12.33 5.56
N TYR A 122 -26.49 11.65 6.24
CA TYR A 122 -25.83 12.17 7.45
C TYR A 122 -25.10 13.49 7.19
N GLN A 123 -24.34 13.57 6.09
CA GLN A 123 -23.62 14.80 5.72
C GLN A 123 -24.58 15.95 5.42
N GLN A 124 -25.70 15.68 4.74
CA GLN A 124 -26.72 16.69 4.47
C GLN A 124 -27.39 17.20 5.75
N SER A 125 -27.76 16.31 6.68
CA SER A 125 -28.39 16.71 7.95
C SER A 125 -27.43 17.50 8.84
N ILE A 126 -26.13 17.13 8.85
CA ILE A 126 -25.10 17.93 9.52
C ILE A 126 -24.97 19.32 8.89
N LYS A 127 -24.89 19.41 7.55
CA LYS A 127 -24.79 20.69 6.84
C LYS A 127 -26.00 21.58 7.11
N LYS A 128 -27.20 21.02 7.02
CA LYS A 128 -28.44 21.72 7.35
C LYS A 128 -28.42 22.29 8.78
N LYS A 129 -27.92 21.53 9.75
CA LYS A 129 -27.76 22.00 11.14
C LYS A 129 -26.74 23.14 11.24
N GLN A 130 -25.62 23.05 10.53
CA GLN A 130 -24.63 24.12 10.46
C GLN A 130 -25.26 25.41 9.91
N ASP A 131 -25.96 25.32 8.78
CA ASP A 131 -26.64 26.45 8.14
C ASP A 131 -27.67 27.08 9.08
N MET A 132 -28.44 26.29 9.82
CA MET A 132 -29.38 26.81 10.82
C MET A 132 -28.67 27.64 11.90
N ILE A 133 -27.54 27.16 12.43
CA ILE A 133 -26.78 27.84 13.49
C ILE A 133 -26.09 29.11 12.95
N ILE A 134 -25.57 29.07 11.72
CA ILE A 134 -24.90 30.20 11.07
C ILE A 134 -25.90 31.32 10.77
N ASN A 135 -27.08 30.98 10.22
CA ASN A 135 -28.10 31.95 9.82
C ASN A 135 -28.76 32.70 10.99
N GLU A 136 -28.61 32.20 12.22
CA GLU A 136 -29.07 32.92 13.41
C GLU A 136 -28.20 34.16 13.75
N ASP A 137 -27.08 34.38 13.05
CA ASP A 137 -26.12 35.48 13.22
C ASP A 137 -25.73 35.73 14.70
N THR A 138 -25.67 34.64 15.45
CA THR A 138 -25.19 34.66 16.83
C THR A 138 -23.66 34.61 16.87
N HIS A 139 -23.07 34.93 18.03
CA HIS A 139 -21.63 34.69 18.24
C HIS A 139 -21.26 33.21 18.01
N ARG A 140 -22.17 32.28 18.36
CA ARG A 140 -22.03 30.84 18.08
C ARG A 140 -22.00 30.57 16.58
N GLY A 141 -22.91 31.17 15.81
CA GLY A 141 -22.98 31.04 14.35
C GLY A 141 -21.73 31.54 13.64
N ARG A 142 -21.27 32.76 13.96
CA ARG A 142 -20.04 33.32 13.40
C ARG A 142 -18.81 32.46 13.72
N LYS A 143 -18.67 32.05 14.98
CA LYS A 143 -17.57 31.17 15.39
C LYS A 143 -17.60 29.81 14.68
N LEU A 144 -18.79 29.23 14.46
CA LEU A 144 -18.94 27.99 13.71
C LEU A 144 -18.52 28.16 12.24
N HIS A 145 -18.91 29.27 11.62
CA HIS A 145 -18.49 29.62 10.25
C HIS A 145 -16.96 29.70 10.15
N ASP A 146 -16.31 30.51 11.00
CA ASP A 146 -14.85 30.68 11.00
C ASP A 146 -14.10 29.34 11.18
N LEU A 147 -14.60 28.46 12.05
CA LEU A 147 -14.01 27.15 12.28
C LEU A 147 -14.21 26.20 11.10
N LEU A 148 -15.33 26.27 10.38
CA LEU A 148 -15.59 25.46 9.19
C LEU A 148 -14.71 25.88 8.02
N ASP A 149 -14.53 27.19 7.82
CA ASP A 149 -13.60 27.72 6.82
C ASP A 149 -12.17 27.26 7.11
N LYS A 150 -11.71 27.46 8.36
CA LYS A 150 -10.40 26.99 8.79
C LYS A 150 -10.22 25.49 8.65
N GLN A 151 -11.26 24.70 8.94
CA GLN A 151 -11.21 23.25 8.75
C GLN A 151 -11.04 22.87 7.26
N ASN A 152 -11.69 23.59 6.36
CA ASN A 152 -11.61 23.34 4.92
C ASN A 152 -10.23 23.70 4.36
N GLU A 153 -9.68 24.85 4.74
CA GLU A 153 -8.32 25.26 4.39
C GLU A 153 -7.30 24.22 4.88
N LEU A 154 -7.33 23.87 6.17
CA LEU A 154 -6.42 22.89 6.76
C LEU A 154 -6.52 21.50 6.10
N LYS A 155 -7.71 21.09 5.65
CA LYS A 155 -7.89 19.83 4.90
C LYS A 155 -7.20 19.86 3.53
N LEU A 156 -7.21 21.00 2.85
CA LEU A 156 -6.48 21.18 1.59
C LEU A 156 -4.98 21.15 1.86
N ASP A 157 -4.50 21.86 2.87
CA ASP A 157 -3.07 21.89 3.24
C ASP A 157 -2.53 20.50 3.57
N ILE A 158 -3.27 19.73 4.37
CA ILE A 158 -2.95 18.34 4.71
C ILE A 158 -2.86 17.46 3.46
N LYS A 159 -3.72 17.69 2.46
CA LYS A 159 -3.69 16.93 1.20
C LYS A 159 -2.40 17.24 0.41
N GLU A 160 -2.07 18.51 0.22
CA GLU A 160 -0.87 18.92 -0.52
C GLU A 160 0.40 18.38 0.15
N VAL A 161 0.49 18.42 1.48
CA VAL A 161 1.61 17.84 2.23
C VAL A 161 1.69 16.32 2.07
N LYS A 162 0.56 15.61 2.08
CA LYS A 162 0.53 14.16 1.84
C LYS A 162 0.99 13.80 0.42
N GLU A 163 0.62 14.60 -0.57
CA GLU A 163 1.07 14.45 -1.97
C GLU A 163 2.59 14.66 -2.08
N ALA A 164 3.13 15.70 -1.43
CA ALA A 164 4.57 15.95 -1.36
C ALA A 164 5.34 14.81 -0.66
N ILE A 165 4.86 14.31 0.49
CA ILE A 165 5.46 13.16 1.18
C ILE A 165 5.49 11.93 0.28
N ASN A 166 4.39 11.66 -0.44
CA ASN A 166 4.30 10.52 -1.34
C ASN A 166 5.27 10.64 -2.52
N ALA A 167 5.35 11.83 -3.15
CA ALA A 167 6.32 12.09 -4.20
C ALA A 167 7.78 11.95 -3.70
N GLY A 168 8.08 12.44 -2.49
CA GLY A 168 9.38 12.27 -1.85
C GLY A 168 9.72 10.80 -1.61
N LYS A 169 8.79 10.00 -1.10
CA LYS A 169 8.99 8.55 -0.90
C LYS A 169 9.28 7.83 -2.22
N ASN A 170 8.58 8.19 -3.29
CA ASN A 170 8.86 7.65 -4.63
C ASN A 170 10.26 8.04 -5.12
N ALA A 171 10.66 9.30 -4.92
CA ALA A 171 12.01 9.76 -5.25
C ALA A 171 13.09 9.02 -4.46
N SER A 172 12.92 8.87 -3.15
CA SER A 172 13.83 8.10 -2.29
C SER A 172 13.95 6.63 -2.71
N SER A 173 12.82 6.01 -3.08
CA SER A 173 12.81 4.64 -3.61
C SER A 173 13.58 4.53 -4.93
N ALA A 174 13.34 5.43 -5.87
CA ALA A 174 14.05 5.45 -7.16
C ALA A 174 15.58 5.65 -6.97
N LEU A 175 15.97 6.60 -6.10
CA LEU A 175 17.37 6.84 -5.75
C LEU A 175 18.02 5.58 -5.16
N SER A 176 17.34 4.90 -4.24
CA SER A 176 17.83 3.67 -3.58
C SER A 176 17.94 2.49 -4.56
N GLN A 177 16.98 2.34 -5.47
CA GLN A 177 17.02 1.30 -6.50
C GLN A 177 18.20 1.47 -7.46
N MET A 178 18.53 2.73 -7.80
CA MET A 178 19.65 3.04 -8.68
C MET A 178 21.03 2.81 -8.04
N MET A 179 21.14 2.87 -6.71
CA MET A 179 22.39 2.59 -6.01
C MET A 179 22.91 1.17 -6.24
N GLY A 180 22.03 0.17 -6.33
CA GLY A 180 22.42 -1.25 -6.47
C GLY A 180 23.22 -1.55 -7.76
N PRO A 181 22.71 -1.21 -8.95
CA PRO A 181 23.45 -1.36 -10.20
C PRO A 181 24.75 -0.56 -10.26
N LEU A 182 24.78 0.65 -9.69
CA LEU A 182 26.00 1.48 -9.66
C LEU A 182 27.07 0.94 -8.70
N ASP A 183 26.69 0.45 -7.52
CA ASP A 183 27.62 -0.20 -6.59
C ASP A 183 28.15 -1.52 -7.16
N SER A 184 27.28 -2.26 -7.85
CA SER A 184 27.70 -3.42 -8.63
C SER A 184 28.74 -3.02 -9.68
N ALA A 185 28.47 -1.99 -10.49
CA ALA A 185 29.39 -1.47 -11.51
C ALA A 185 30.73 -0.99 -10.95
N LYS A 186 30.74 -0.39 -9.74
CA LYS A 186 31.95 -0.03 -8.99
C LYS A 186 32.80 -1.25 -8.62
N ASN A 187 32.18 -2.32 -8.15
CA ASN A 187 32.87 -3.55 -7.73
C ASN A 187 33.50 -4.32 -8.92
N TRP A 188 33.04 -4.09 -10.16
CA TRP A 188 33.68 -4.61 -11.37
C TRP A 188 34.91 -3.81 -11.83
N GLY A 189 35.02 -2.52 -11.46
CA GLY A 189 36.16 -1.67 -11.81
C GLY A 189 37.47 -2.02 -11.09
N ILE A 190 37.39 -2.75 -9.97
CA ILE A 190 38.56 -3.23 -9.21
C ILE A 190 39.19 -4.47 -9.87
N TRP A 191 38.41 -5.26 -10.62
CA TRP A 191 38.88 -6.48 -11.30
C TRP A 191 39.72 -6.21 -12.56
N ASP A 192 39.55 -5.06 -13.22
CA ASP A 192 40.36 -4.67 -14.39
C ASP A 192 41.86 -4.43 -14.05
N MET A 193 42.20 -4.19 -12.78
CA MET A 193 43.58 -3.96 -12.34
C MET A 193 44.34 -5.24 -11.91
N LEU A 194 43.69 -6.40 -11.87
CA LEU A 194 44.29 -7.67 -11.43
C LEU A 194 44.52 -8.71 -12.53
N GLY A 195 44.34 -8.32 -13.80
CA GLY A 195 44.82 -9.09 -14.95
C GLY A 195 43.96 -10.32 -15.30
N GLY A 196 43.08 -10.17 -16.29
CA GLY A 196 42.37 -11.32 -16.85
C GLY A 196 41.40 -10.90 -17.95
N GLY A 197 41.87 -10.95 -19.20
CA GLY A 197 41.09 -10.57 -20.37
C GLY A 197 39.94 -11.52 -20.72
N PHE A 198 39.06 -10.99 -21.58
CA PHE A 198 38.09 -11.67 -22.46
C PHE A 198 36.67 -12.02 -21.97
N PHE A 199 36.25 -11.66 -20.75
CA PHE A 199 34.83 -11.84 -20.32
C PHE A 199 34.13 -10.61 -19.72
N THR A 200 34.72 -9.41 -19.78
CA THR A 200 34.26 -8.25 -18.99
C THR A 200 33.32 -7.28 -19.70
N ASP A 201 33.32 -7.22 -21.05
CA ASP A 201 32.60 -6.14 -21.77
C ASP A 201 31.07 -6.31 -21.79
N MET A 202 30.55 -7.53 -21.91
CA MET A 202 29.12 -7.77 -22.16
C MET A 202 28.24 -7.61 -20.90
N ILE A 203 28.81 -7.86 -19.71
CA ILE A 203 28.12 -7.71 -18.42
C ILE A 203 28.12 -6.24 -17.95
N LYS A 204 29.17 -5.47 -18.29
CA LYS A 204 29.25 -4.01 -18.01
C LYS A 204 28.15 -3.23 -18.75
N HIS A 205 27.89 -3.54 -20.02
CA HIS A 205 26.87 -2.84 -20.79
C HIS A 205 25.46 -2.99 -20.21
N SER A 206 25.05 -4.21 -19.84
CA SER A 206 23.69 -4.43 -19.31
C SER A 206 23.43 -3.66 -18.01
N LYS A 207 24.42 -3.53 -17.11
CA LYS A 207 24.24 -2.84 -15.81
C LYS A 207 24.26 -1.33 -15.93
N ILE A 208 25.08 -0.80 -16.85
CA ILE A 208 25.09 0.62 -17.21
C ILE A 208 23.79 0.99 -17.94
N ASP A 209 23.28 0.12 -18.82
CA ASP A 209 21.99 0.31 -19.50
C ASP A 209 20.80 0.23 -18.52
N ASP A 210 20.87 -0.65 -17.52
CA ASP A 210 19.89 -0.69 -16.42
C ASP A 210 19.93 0.63 -15.61
N ALA A 211 21.13 1.10 -15.26
CA ALA A 211 21.30 2.37 -14.53
C ALA A 211 20.88 3.59 -15.38
N ASN A 212 21.07 3.56 -16.71
CA ASN A 212 20.58 4.57 -17.65
C ASN A 212 19.05 4.66 -17.63
N LYS A 213 18.35 3.52 -17.63
CA LYS A 213 16.89 3.50 -17.51
C LYS A 213 16.42 4.02 -16.15
N MET A 214 17.06 3.59 -15.07
CA MET A 214 16.73 4.04 -13.71
C MET A 214 17.00 5.54 -13.50
N SER A 215 17.98 6.11 -14.20
CA SER A 215 18.28 7.55 -14.19
C SER A 215 17.08 8.40 -14.60
N TYR A 216 16.38 7.98 -15.66
CA TYR A 216 15.17 8.66 -16.11
C TYR A 216 14.07 8.63 -15.03
N ASP A 217 13.88 7.48 -14.38
CA ASP A 217 12.88 7.32 -13.31
C ASP A 217 13.21 8.19 -12.10
N VAL A 218 14.49 8.22 -11.68
CA VAL A 218 14.97 9.12 -10.61
C VAL A 218 14.69 10.58 -10.96
N GLN A 219 14.98 10.99 -12.21
CA GLN A 219 14.75 12.36 -12.66
C GLN A 219 13.26 12.73 -12.60
N GLN A 220 12.37 11.86 -13.09
CA GLN A 220 10.93 12.10 -13.07
C GLN A 220 10.40 12.18 -11.64
N CYS A 221 10.83 11.28 -10.75
CA CYS A 221 10.41 11.30 -9.36
C CYS A 221 10.88 12.56 -8.63
N LEU A 222 12.14 13.00 -8.83
CA LEU A 222 12.66 14.23 -8.21
C LEU A 222 11.97 15.49 -8.74
N LYS A 223 11.70 15.58 -10.05
CA LYS A 223 10.94 16.70 -10.64
C LYS A 223 9.52 16.76 -10.09
N ARG A 224 8.86 15.60 -9.97
CA ARG A 224 7.54 15.53 -9.37
C ARG A 224 7.59 15.99 -7.91
N PHE A 225 8.55 15.50 -7.13
CA PHE A 225 8.72 15.92 -5.75
C PHE A 225 8.97 17.43 -5.63
N GLN A 226 9.82 18.01 -6.48
CA GLN A 226 10.03 19.47 -6.55
C GLN A 226 8.73 20.22 -6.83
N LYS A 227 7.90 19.70 -7.74
CA LYS A 227 6.59 20.29 -8.04
C LYS A 227 5.66 20.25 -6.83
N GLU A 228 5.47 19.08 -6.20
CA GLU A 228 4.58 18.97 -5.03
C GLU A 228 5.09 19.83 -3.86
N LEU A 229 6.41 19.98 -3.70
CA LEU A 229 6.99 20.89 -2.71
C LEU A 229 6.62 22.35 -3.02
N ASN A 230 6.74 22.79 -4.28
CA ASN A 230 6.32 24.13 -4.66
C ASN A 230 4.83 24.36 -4.36
N ASP A 231 3.98 23.38 -4.65
CA ASP A 231 2.56 23.42 -4.33
C ASP A 231 2.36 23.59 -2.80
N VAL A 232 3.14 22.89 -1.96
CA VAL A 232 3.14 23.11 -0.49
C VAL A 232 3.52 24.54 -0.09
N ASN A 233 4.60 25.13 -0.63
CA ASN A 233 5.00 26.50 -0.26
C ASN A 233 4.08 27.59 -0.84
N GLU A 234 3.40 27.33 -1.95
CA GLU A 234 2.47 28.28 -2.56
C GLU A 234 1.14 28.32 -1.82
N PHE A 235 0.64 27.15 -1.41
CA PHE A 235 -0.72 27.02 -0.88
C PHE A 235 -0.79 26.85 0.64
N THR A 236 0.33 26.58 1.32
CA THR A 236 0.36 26.40 2.77
C THR A 236 1.35 27.36 3.44
N ASP A 237 1.13 27.66 4.72
CA ASP A 237 2.05 28.46 5.55
C ASP A 237 3.29 27.67 6.03
N ILE A 238 3.50 26.46 5.51
CA ILE A 238 4.63 25.61 5.92
C ILE A 238 5.89 26.11 5.23
N ALA A 239 6.80 26.67 6.02
CA ALA A 239 8.13 27.01 5.55
C ALA A 239 9.00 25.74 5.46
N VAL A 240 8.89 25.01 4.36
CA VAL A 240 9.90 24.02 3.98
C VAL A 240 11.06 24.76 3.32
N ASP A 241 12.31 24.39 3.65
CA ASP A 241 13.49 24.90 2.92
C ASP A 241 13.56 24.27 1.52
N ILE A 242 12.66 24.71 0.65
CA ILE A 242 12.63 24.35 -0.77
C ILE A 242 13.75 25.06 -1.51
N GLY A 243 14.21 26.22 -1.02
CA GLY A 243 15.29 26.99 -1.66
C GLY A 243 16.56 26.17 -1.81
N SER A 244 16.94 25.42 -0.77
CA SER A 244 18.11 24.52 -0.82
C SER A 244 17.88 23.27 -1.68
N PHE A 245 16.64 22.77 -1.79
CA PHE A 245 16.29 21.65 -2.65
C PHE A 245 16.17 22.02 -4.13
N ALA A 246 15.56 23.16 -4.48
CA ALA A 246 15.45 23.65 -5.85
C ALA A 246 16.84 23.95 -6.43
N THR A 247 17.68 24.64 -5.66
CA THR A 247 19.09 24.88 -6.04
C THR A 247 19.85 23.57 -6.22
N PHE A 248 19.59 22.58 -5.35
CA PHE A 248 20.15 21.25 -5.50
C PHE A 248 19.65 20.54 -6.76
N ALA A 249 18.34 20.56 -7.02
CA ALA A 249 17.71 19.92 -8.16
C ALA A 249 18.26 20.49 -9.47
N ASP A 250 18.36 21.82 -9.59
CA ASP A 250 18.94 22.49 -10.76
C ASP A 250 20.40 22.08 -10.99
N PHE A 251 21.23 22.10 -9.94
CA PHE A 251 22.62 21.62 -10.01
C PHE A 251 22.71 20.14 -10.38
N PHE A 252 21.82 19.32 -9.81
CA PHE A 252 21.77 17.88 -10.00
C PHE A 252 21.35 17.54 -11.44
N PHE A 253 20.35 18.24 -12.00
CA PHE A 253 19.85 18.08 -13.37
C PHE A 253 20.81 18.59 -14.45
N ASP A 254 21.46 19.74 -14.24
CA ASP A 254 22.26 20.38 -15.29
C ASP A 254 23.71 19.86 -15.37
N GLY A 255 24.27 19.38 -14.25
CA GLY A 255 25.68 18.98 -14.17
C GLY A 255 25.93 17.50 -13.86
N LEU A 256 25.07 16.85 -13.07
CA LEU A 256 25.36 15.53 -12.51
C LEU A 256 24.77 14.37 -13.32
N PHE A 257 23.52 14.50 -13.78
CA PHE A 257 22.84 13.43 -14.52
C PHE A 257 23.52 13.03 -15.83
N ALA A 258 24.16 13.97 -16.53
CA ALA A 258 24.83 13.71 -17.80
C ALA A 258 26.14 12.90 -17.65
N ASP A 259 26.68 12.82 -16.43
CA ASP A 259 28.05 12.36 -16.16
C ASP A 259 28.14 10.96 -15.52
N TRP A 260 27.02 10.37 -15.09
CA TRP A 260 26.98 9.15 -14.26
C TRP A 260 27.56 7.90 -14.91
N PHE A 261 27.64 7.89 -16.23
CA PHE A 261 28.04 6.72 -17.01
C PHE A 261 29.50 6.78 -17.47
N VAL A 262 30.27 7.74 -16.95
CA VAL A 262 31.71 7.81 -17.16
C VAL A 262 32.41 7.02 -16.05
N GLN A 263 33.25 6.06 -16.42
CA GLN A 263 33.93 5.15 -15.48
C GLN A 263 34.72 5.87 -14.38
N SER A 264 35.29 7.06 -14.66
CA SER A 264 36.00 7.87 -13.67
C SER A 264 35.10 8.56 -12.64
N LYS A 265 33.78 8.57 -12.85
CA LYS A 265 32.78 9.33 -12.07
C LYS A 265 31.76 8.44 -11.33
N ILE A 266 31.87 7.11 -11.38
CA ILE A 266 30.90 6.20 -10.70
C ILE A 266 30.88 6.42 -9.18
N ASN A 267 32.05 6.58 -8.54
CA ASN A 267 32.12 6.83 -7.09
C ASN A 267 31.48 8.18 -6.70
N GLU A 268 31.69 9.20 -7.53
CA GLU A 268 31.06 10.51 -7.38
C GLU A 268 29.54 10.40 -7.55
N SER A 269 29.07 9.65 -8.55
CA SER A 269 27.65 9.41 -8.82
C SER A 269 26.94 8.72 -7.64
N ILE A 270 27.57 7.70 -7.05
CA ILE A 270 27.06 7.03 -5.84
C ILE A 270 26.98 8.02 -4.67
N SER A 271 28.03 8.82 -4.44
CA SER A 271 28.02 9.83 -3.38
C SER A 271 26.92 10.88 -3.60
N ASN A 272 26.64 11.25 -4.85
CA ASN A 272 25.62 12.23 -5.18
C ASN A 272 24.20 11.67 -5.04
N LEU A 273 23.97 10.40 -5.39
CA LEU A 273 22.71 9.70 -5.11
C LEU A 273 22.45 9.59 -3.61
N ASP A 274 23.47 9.30 -2.81
CA ASP A 274 23.35 9.23 -1.35
C ASP A 274 23.02 10.61 -0.75
N ASN A 275 23.71 11.66 -1.19
CA ASN A 275 23.40 13.03 -0.77
C ASN A 275 21.97 13.45 -1.18
N ALA A 276 21.54 13.11 -2.39
CA ALA A 276 20.17 13.35 -2.86
C ALA A 276 19.15 12.65 -1.96
N ASN A 277 19.39 11.38 -1.65
CA ASN A 277 18.49 10.56 -0.86
C ASN A 277 18.37 11.07 0.58
N ARG A 278 19.50 11.52 1.18
CA ARG A 278 19.49 12.17 2.50
C ARG A 278 18.67 13.46 2.49
N LYS A 279 18.90 14.35 1.52
CA LYS A 279 18.12 15.59 1.39
C LYS A 279 16.63 15.34 1.24
N VAL A 280 16.24 14.38 0.40
CA VAL A 280 14.83 13.97 0.25
C VAL A 280 14.29 13.43 1.58
N GLY A 281 15.07 12.61 2.29
CA GLY A 281 14.72 12.09 3.61
C GLY A 281 14.49 13.19 4.65
N ASP A 282 15.39 14.17 4.74
CA ASP A 282 15.30 15.29 5.68
C ASP A 282 14.01 16.10 5.44
N ILE A 283 13.70 16.41 4.18
CA ILE A 283 12.47 17.15 3.81
C ILE A 283 11.21 16.32 4.14
N ILE A 284 11.22 15.02 3.87
CA ILE A 284 10.10 14.13 4.24
C ILE A 284 9.91 14.12 5.75
N GLU A 285 10.98 14.13 6.54
CA GLU A 285 10.88 14.17 8.00
C GLU A 285 10.21 15.47 8.46
N ASP A 286 10.61 16.62 7.91
CA ASP A 286 10.01 17.90 8.24
C ASP A 286 8.54 17.97 7.80
N LEU A 287 8.20 17.49 6.61
CA LEU A 287 6.81 17.38 6.15
C LEU A 287 5.96 16.50 7.07
N ASN A 288 6.48 15.36 7.55
CA ASN A 288 5.76 14.49 8.49
C ASN A 288 5.54 15.17 9.86
N ARG A 289 6.50 15.97 10.33
CA ARG A 289 6.33 16.76 11.57
C ARG A 289 5.21 17.78 11.40
N SER A 290 5.22 18.54 10.30
CA SER A 290 4.16 19.50 9.97
C SER A 290 2.80 18.83 9.82
N LEU A 291 2.76 17.68 9.12
CA LEU A 291 1.54 16.89 8.97
C LEU A 291 0.95 16.48 10.32
N THR A 292 1.80 16.01 11.24
CA THR A 292 1.36 15.62 12.59
C THR A 292 0.77 16.81 13.36
N ILE A 293 1.33 18.01 13.20
CA ILE A 293 0.82 19.24 13.84
C ILE A 293 -0.54 19.61 13.24
N MET A 294 -0.65 19.61 11.92
CA MET A 294 -1.90 19.93 11.23
C MET A 294 -3.01 18.93 11.54
N GLU A 295 -2.71 17.63 11.61
CA GLU A 295 -3.69 16.61 11.97
C GLU A 295 -4.22 16.81 13.40
N ARG A 296 -3.35 17.18 14.36
CA ARG A 296 -3.79 17.54 15.72
C ARG A 296 -4.64 18.80 15.76
N GLU A 297 -4.30 19.81 14.96
CA GLU A 297 -5.10 21.02 14.84
C GLU A 297 -6.48 20.73 14.24
N GLN A 298 -6.52 19.87 13.21
CA GLN A 298 -7.76 19.41 12.59
C GLN A 298 -8.66 18.70 13.61
N GLU A 299 -8.12 17.80 14.42
CA GLU A 299 -8.86 17.12 15.50
C GLU A 299 -9.39 18.10 16.54
N SER A 300 -8.60 19.12 16.90
CA SER A 300 -9.01 20.17 17.84
C SER A 300 -10.17 21.00 17.27
N ILE A 301 -10.08 21.43 16.01
CA ILE A 301 -11.14 22.18 15.33
C ILE A 301 -12.40 21.35 15.22
N GLU A 302 -12.30 20.08 14.83
CA GLU A 302 -13.44 19.16 14.75
C GLU A 302 -14.12 18.98 16.11
N THR A 303 -13.33 18.84 17.18
CA THR A 303 -13.86 18.78 18.55
C THR A 303 -14.62 20.05 18.94
N GLU A 304 -14.11 21.22 18.54
CA GLU A 304 -14.75 22.50 18.83
C GLU A 304 -16.04 22.68 18.02
N ILE A 305 -16.03 22.32 16.74
CA ILE A 305 -17.23 22.29 15.89
C ILE A 305 -18.29 21.39 16.52
N ASN A 306 -17.94 20.17 16.93
CA ASN A 306 -18.89 19.25 17.55
C ASN A 306 -19.50 19.82 18.83
N LYS A 307 -18.71 20.47 19.70
CA LYS A 307 -19.23 21.18 20.88
C LYS A 307 -20.19 22.32 20.52
N LEU A 308 -19.92 23.04 19.42
CA LEU A 308 -20.81 24.06 18.91
C LEU A 308 -22.04 23.50 18.21
N LEU A 309 -22.04 22.24 17.76
CA LEU A 309 -23.23 21.57 17.23
C LEU A 309 -24.08 20.99 18.36
N ASP A 310 -23.49 20.44 19.41
CA ASP A 310 -24.23 19.73 20.48
C ASP A 310 -24.98 20.67 21.46
N ARG A 311 -24.68 21.97 21.46
CA ARG A 311 -25.36 22.99 22.28
C ARG A 311 -26.77 23.34 21.79
#